data_AF-A0AA96YET4-F1
#
_entry.id   AF-A0AA96YET4-F1
#
_cell.length_a   1.000
_cell.length_b   1.000
_cell.length_c   1.000
_cell.angle_alpha   90.00
_cell.angle_beta   90.00
_cell.angle_gamma   90.00
#
_symmetry.space_group_name_H-M   'P 1'
#
loop_
_entity.id
_entity.type
_entity.pdbx_description
1 polymer ?
#
loop_
_entity_poly.entity_id
_entity_poly.type
_entity_poly.pdbx_seq_one_letter_code
_entity_poly.pdbx_strand_id
1 'polypeptide(L)'
;MTKASKTDWSRLARQDDQAIDTSDIPELDENFFREAELRVPAKQTVTIRLDSDVLAWFKEQGSGYQTRINQLLRQYMQAQKRQR
;
A
#
# COMPACT_ATOMS: atom_id res chain seq x y z
N MET A 1 -15.91 -11.35 15.52
CA MET A 1 -16.54 -12.46 14.78
C MET A 1 -16.14 -12.33 13.32
N THR A 2 -15.33 -13.25 12.81
CA THR A 2 -14.85 -13.24 11.41
C THR A 2 -16.02 -13.56 10.48
N LYS A 3 -16.40 -12.61 9.62
CA LYS A 3 -17.42 -12.87 8.59
C LYS A 3 -16.89 -13.96 7.67
N ALA A 4 -17.58 -15.10 7.62
CA ALA A 4 -17.27 -16.14 6.65
C ALA A 4 -17.41 -15.56 5.23
N SER A 5 -16.42 -15.82 4.39
CA SER A 5 -16.44 -15.38 3.00
C SER A 5 -17.65 -15.98 2.28
N LYS A 6 -18.32 -15.18 1.44
CA LYS A 6 -19.42 -15.63 0.57
C LYS A 6 -18.93 -16.30 -0.72
N THR A 7 -17.62 -16.38 -0.90
CA THR A 7 -17.00 -16.97 -2.09
C THR A 7 -17.07 -18.50 -2.02
N ASP A 8 -17.52 -19.11 -3.11
CA ASP A 8 -17.42 -20.56 -3.32
C ASP A 8 -15.99 -20.93 -3.73
N TRP A 9 -15.16 -21.20 -2.72
CA TRP A 9 -13.75 -21.56 -2.90
C TRP A 9 -13.55 -22.93 -3.56
N SER A 10 -14.47 -23.87 -3.31
CA SER A 10 -14.40 -25.22 -3.89
C SER A 10 -14.69 -25.22 -5.39
N ARG A 11 -15.50 -24.27 -5.87
CA ARG A 11 -15.68 -24.03 -7.30
C ARG A 11 -14.42 -23.44 -7.94
N LEU A 12 -13.86 -22.38 -7.35
CA LEU A 12 -12.66 -21.73 -7.88
C LEU A 12 -11.45 -22.67 -7.92
N ALA A 13 -11.26 -23.50 -6.88
CA ALA A 13 -10.15 -24.46 -6.83
C ALA A 13 -10.23 -25.59 -7.88
N ARG A 14 -11.40 -25.77 -8.53
CA ARG A 14 -11.62 -26.76 -9.59
C ARG A 14 -11.74 -26.13 -10.98
N GLN A 15 -11.74 -24.80 -11.07
CA GLN A 15 -11.80 -24.10 -12.34
C GLN A 15 -10.44 -24.21 -13.03
N ASP A 16 -10.45 -24.45 -14.34
CA ASP A 16 -9.25 -24.44 -15.16
C ASP A 16 -8.78 -22.98 -15.36
N ASP A 17 -7.48 -22.73 -15.26
CA ASP A 17 -6.89 -21.40 -15.44
C ASP A 17 -7.17 -20.84 -16.85
N GLN A 18 -7.27 -21.70 -17.87
CA GLN A 18 -7.61 -21.28 -19.24
C GLN A 18 -9.03 -20.73 -19.38
N ALA A 19 -9.91 -21.03 -18.42
CA ALA A 19 -11.27 -20.51 -18.39
C ALA A 19 -11.38 -19.17 -17.65
N ILE A 20 -10.26 -18.59 -17.20
CA ILE A 20 -10.21 -17.26 -16.59
C ILE A 20 -10.19 -16.22 -17.71
N ASP A 21 -11.19 -15.34 -17.74
CA ASP A 21 -11.22 -14.19 -18.66
C ASP A 21 -10.20 -13.14 -18.20
N THR A 22 -9.18 -12.91 -19.03
CA THR A 22 -8.13 -11.90 -18.83
C THR A 22 -8.16 -10.81 -19.90
N SER A 23 -9.26 -10.71 -20.66
CA SER A 23 -9.37 -9.76 -21.78
C SER A 23 -9.21 -8.28 -21.38
N ASP A 24 -9.45 -7.96 -20.11
CA ASP A 24 -9.28 -6.62 -19.52
C ASP A 24 -7.87 -6.35 -18.97
N ILE A 25 -7.06 -7.40 -18.78
CA ILE A 25 -5.71 -7.32 -18.19
C ILE A 25 -4.73 -8.09 -19.10
N PRO A 26 -4.28 -7.47 -20.20
CA PRO A 26 -3.32 -8.11 -21.09
C PRO A 26 -1.99 -8.41 -20.37
N GLU A 27 -1.29 -9.44 -20.84
CA GLU A 27 0.03 -9.79 -20.31
C GLU A 27 1.03 -8.66 -20.52
N LEU A 28 1.88 -8.42 -19.51
CA LEU A 28 2.93 -7.41 -19.57
C LEU A 28 4.11 -7.98 -20.36
N ASP A 29 4.30 -7.50 -21.58
CA ASP A 29 5.36 -7.94 -22.48
C ASP A 29 6.68 -7.17 -22.28
N GLU A 30 7.72 -7.55 -23.02
CA GLU A 30 9.00 -6.84 -22.95
C GLU A 30 8.89 -5.35 -23.35
N ASN A 31 7.96 -4.98 -24.25
CA ASN A 31 7.78 -3.59 -24.65
C ASN A 31 7.27 -2.75 -23.48
N PHE A 32 6.30 -3.28 -22.72
CA PHE A 32 5.84 -2.65 -21.50
C PHE A 32 7.01 -2.37 -20.54
N PHE A 33 7.84 -3.37 -20.27
CA PHE A 33 8.97 -3.19 -19.34
C PHE A 33 10.11 -2.32 -19.91
N ARG A 34 10.26 -2.22 -21.24
CA ARG A 34 11.19 -1.29 -21.89
C ARG A 34 10.85 0.18 -21.60
N GLU A 35 9.57 0.50 -21.51
CA GLU A 35 9.08 1.87 -21.28
C GLU A 35 8.71 2.15 -19.81
N ALA A 36 8.59 1.10 -18.99
CA ALA A 36 8.17 1.23 -17.60
C ALA A 36 9.17 2.04 -16.75
N GLU A 37 8.69 3.11 -16.12
CA GLU A 37 9.47 3.89 -15.16
C GLU A 37 9.16 3.43 -13.73
N LEU A 38 10.15 2.85 -13.04
CA LEU A 38 10.02 2.53 -11.62
C LEU A 38 10.01 3.81 -10.78
N ARG A 39 8.84 4.22 -10.31
CA ARG A 39 8.69 5.37 -9.42
C ARG A 39 8.70 4.95 -7.96
N VAL A 40 9.90 4.90 -7.36
CA VAL A 40 10.02 4.79 -5.90
C VAL A 40 10.00 6.19 -5.30
N PRO A 41 9.01 6.55 -4.44
CA PRO A 41 9.02 7.85 -3.79
C PRO A 41 10.28 7.98 -2.93
N ALA A 42 11.16 8.91 -3.29
CA ALA A 42 12.39 9.14 -2.56
C ALA A 42 12.06 9.64 -1.14
N LYS A 43 12.58 8.92 -0.13
CA LYS A 43 12.52 9.39 1.26
C LYS A 43 13.73 10.29 1.51
N GLN A 44 13.48 11.49 2.01
CA GLN A 44 14.55 12.39 2.43
C GLN A 44 14.76 12.26 3.94
N THR A 45 16.00 12.03 4.36
CA THR A 45 16.37 12.04 5.78
C THR A 45 16.40 13.48 6.27
N VAL A 46 15.53 13.81 7.21
CA VAL A 46 15.46 15.14 7.83
C VAL A 46 15.53 15.00 9.35
N THR A 47 16.18 15.96 10.00
CA THR A 47 16.20 16.05 11.47
C THR A 47 15.08 16.98 11.91
N ILE A 48 14.06 16.43 12.58
CA ILE A 48 12.95 17.20 13.16
C ILE A 48 12.91 16.98 14.68
N ARG A 49 12.41 17.97 15.41
CA ARG A 49 12.10 17.83 16.84
C ARG A 49 10.64 17.39 16.98
N LEU A 50 10.42 16.39 17.82
CA LEU A 50 9.10 15.90 18.21
C LEU A 50 9.01 15.95 19.73
N ASP A 51 7.82 16.18 20.25
CA ASP A 51 7.58 16.11 21.70
C ASP A 51 7.85 14.69 22.21
N SER A 52 8.33 14.62 23.46
CA SER A 52 8.81 13.37 24.05
C SER A 52 7.71 12.34 24.24
N ASP A 53 6.51 12.79 24.60
CA ASP A 53 5.30 11.99 24.76
C ASP A 53 4.80 11.43 23.42
N VAL A 54 4.78 12.25 22.37
CA VAL A 54 4.43 11.83 21.01
C VAL A 54 5.38 10.75 20.53
N LEU A 55 6.69 10.95 20.71
CA LEU A 55 7.69 9.96 20.32
C LEU A 55 7.56 8.66 21.12
N ALA A 56 7.29 8.74 22.42
CA ALA A 56 7.08 7.56 23.27
C ALA A 56 5.87 6.75 22.79
N TRP A 57 4.73 7.42 22.56
CA TRP A 57 3.50 6.78 22.07
C TRP A 57 3.69 6.04 20.74
N PHE A 58 4.46 6.62 19.81
CA PHE A 58 4.79 5.96 18.54
C PHE A 58 5.72 4.76 18.72
N LYS A 59 6.68 4.83 19.65
CA LYS A 59 7.60 3.73 19.95
C LYS A 59 6.92 2.55 20.62
N GLU A 60 5.91 2.78 21.46
CA GLU A 60 5.11 1.73 22.11
C GLU A 60 4.38 0.82 21.11
N GLN A 61 4.09 1.32 19.91
CA GLN A 61 3.47 0.56 18.82
C GLN A 61 4.45 -0.42 18.12
N GLY A 62 5.69 -0.50 18.61
CA GLY A 62 6.71 -1.43 18.14
C GLY A 62 7.49 -0.92 16.92
N SER A 63 8.17 -1.85 16.26
CA SER A 63 9.03 -1.56 15.11
C SER A 63 8.25 -0.83 14.01
N GLY A 64 8.96 0.03 13.27
CA GLY A 64 8.36 0.84 12.19
C GLY A 64 7.67 2.14 12.63
N TYR A 65 7.88 2.60 13.87
CA TYR A 65 7.31 3.86 14.37
C TYR A 65 7.58 5.07 13.46
N GLN A 66 8.79 5.18 12.89
CA GLN A 66 9.13 6.24 11.92
C GLN A 66 8.27 6.17 10.65
N THR A 67 7.99 4.97 10.17
CA THR A 67 7.11 4.75 9.01
C THR A 67 5.68 5.19 9.33
N ARG A 68 5.19 4.91 10.54
CA ARG A 68 3.86 5.36 11.00
C ARG A 68 3.77 6.88 11.08
N ILE A 69 4.80 7.54 11.63
CA ILE A 69 4.90 9.01 11.64
C ILE A 69 4.80 9.55 10.21
N ASN A 70 5.58 9.01 9.28
CA ASN A 70 5.56 9.46 7.89
C ASN A 70 4.20 9.21 7.20
N GLN A 71 3.52 8.10 7.50
CA GLN A 71 2.18 7.81 7.00
C GLN A 71 1.15 8.83 7.51
N LEU A 72 1.19 9.17 8.80
CA LEU A 72 0.31 10.18 9.39
C LEU A 72 0.49 11.55 8.72
N LEU A 73 1.75 11.98 8.56
CA LEU A 73 2.08 13.25 7.87
C LEU A 73 1.58 13.26 6.43
N ARG A 74 1.72 12.13 5.72
CA ARG A 74 1.22 11.97 4.35
C ARG A 74 -0.30 12.07 4.26
N GLN A 75 -1.02 11.43 5.18
CA GLN A 75 -2.49 11.50 5.23
C GLN A 75 -2.95 12.93 5.50
N TYR A 76 -2.33 13.61 6.46
CA TYR A 76 -2.62 15.02 6.75
C TYR A 76 -2.39 15.92 5.54
N MET A 77 -1.24 15.78 4.86
CA MET A 77 -0.94 16.51 3.63
C MET A 77 -1.99 16.27 2.53
N GLN A 78 -2.41 15.01 2.33
CA GLN A 78 -3.42 14.67 1.32
C GLN A 78 -4.80 15.25 1.65
N ALA A 79 -5.20 15.20 2.92
CA ALA A 79 -6.46 15.80 3.38
C ALA A 79 -6.48 17.31 3.12
N GLN A 80 -5.39 18.01 3.42
CA GLN A 80 -5.24 19.45 3.16
C GLN A 80 -5.25 19.79 1.66
N LYS A 81 -4.61 18.97 0.82
CA LYS A 81 -4.63 19.18 -0.65
C LYS A 81 -6.03 19.03 -1.26
N ARG A 82 -6.90 18.20 -0.68
CA ARG A 82 -8.28 17.99 -1.17
C ARG A 82 -9.24 19.13 -0.81
N GLN A 83 -8.89 19.94 0.19
CA GLN A 83 -9.70 21.07 0.66
C GLN A 83 -9.35 22.39 -0.06
N ARG A 84 -8.34 22.37 -0.92
CA ARG A 84 -7.89 23.50 -1.75
C ARG A 84 -8.26 23.23 -3.20
#